data_AF-A0A536ZD33-F1
#
_entry.id   AF-A0A536ZD33-F1
#
_cell.length_a   1.000
_cell.length_b   1.000
_cell.length_c   1.000
_cell.angle_alpha   90.00
_cell.angle_beta   90.00
_cell.angle_gamma   90.00
#
_symmetry.space_group_name_H-M   'P 1'
#
loop_
_entity.id
_entity.type
_entity.pdbx_description
1 polymer ?
#
loop_
_entity_poly.entity_id
_entity_poly.type
_entity_poly.pdbx_seq_one_letter_code
_entity_poly.pdbx_strand_id
1 'polypeptide(L)'
;MTTRHTRLLILGSGPAGYTAAVYAARANLKPVLITGLAQGGQLMTTTDVDNWPADALGVQGPELMERFQKHAERFETELVFDQIHTARLDERPLRLIGDAGEYTCDALIITTGASARYLGLPSEEAFKGKGVSACATCDGFFYKGQDVVVVGGGNTAVEEALYLSNIARGVTVIHRRNKFRAEAILVDRLLAKTGDRGNVSVLWNHVLDEVVGDASGVHSVRVKHLGDGTMHALEVQGV
;
A
#
# COMPACT_ATOMS: atom_id res chain seq x y z
N MET A 1 -4.16 -9.83 32.14
CA MET A 1 -4.88 -9.63 30.87
C MET A 1 -5.98 -10.65 30.81
N THR A 2 -7.22 -10.24 30.55
CA THR A 2 -8.35 -11.17 30.38
C THR A 2 -8.33 -11.71 28.97
N THR A 3 -8.13 -13.03 28.82
CA THR A 3 -8.24 -13.72 27.53
C THR A 3 -9.68 -13.70 27.06
N ARG A 4 -9.88 -13.28 25.81
CA ARG A 4 -11.20 -13.17 25.19
C ARG A 4 -11.45 -14.31 24.22
N HIS A 5 -12.57 -15.02 24.36
CA HIS A 5 -12.95 -16.10 23.45
C HIS A 5 -13.98 -15.64 22.40
N THR A 6 -13.86 -16.12 21.17
CA THR A 6 -14.86 -15.97 20.10
C THR A 6 -14.98 -17.25 19.29
N ARG A 7 -16.17 -17.53 18.75
CA ARG A 7 -16.36 -18.71 17.88
C ARG A 7 -15.57 -18.55 16.56
N LEU A 8 -15.54 -17.34 16.00
CA LEU A 8 -14.84 -17.04 14.77
C LEU A 8 -14.08 -15.72 14.91
N LEU A 9 -12.77 -15.79 14.72
CA LEU A 9 -11.89 -14.63 14.65
C LEU A 9 -11.43 -14.39 13.20
N ILE A 10 -11.44 -13.13 12.77
CA ILE A 10 -10.99 -12.71 11.44
C ILE A 10 -9.82 -11.75 11.62
N LEU A 11 -8.70 -11.98 10.94
CA LEU A 11 -7.54 -11.09 10.98
C LEU A 11 -7.46 -10.24 9.71
N GLY A 12 -7.52 -8.92 9.88
CA GLY A 12 -7.37 -7.96 8.81
C GLY A 12 -8.69 -7.33 8.39
N SER A 13 -8.65 -6.02 8.17
CA SER A 13 -9.79 -5.18 7.79
C SER A 13 -9.74 -4.71 6.32
N GLY A 14 -9.11 -5.50 5.45
CA GLY A 14 -9.22 -5.30 4.01
C GLY A 14 -10.57 -5.78 3.46
N PRO A 15 -10.81 -5.66 2.14
CA PRO A 15 -12.06 -6.11 1.51
C PRO A 15 -12.33 -7.60 1.74
N ALA A 16 -11.28 -8.42 1.80
CA ALA A 16 -11.39 -9.85 2.13
C ALA A 16 -11.92 -10.09 3.55
N GLY A 17 -11.39 -9.38 4.55
CA GLY A 17 -11.79 -9.52 5.95
C GLY A 17 -13.21 -9.02 6.20
N TYR A 18 -13.56 -7.84 5.66
CA TYR A 18 -14.93 -7.33 5.79
C TYR A 18 -15.95 -8.21 5.06
N THR A 19 -15.62 -8.75 3.89
CA THR A 19 -16.50 -9.68 3.19
C THR A 19 -16.68 -10.97 4.00
N ALA A 20 -15.60 -11.54 4.54
CA ALA A 20 -15.68 -12.71 5.42
C ALA A 20 -16.56 -12.43 6.65
N ALA A 21 -16.44 -11.25 7.26
CA ALA A 21 -17.26 -10.81 8.38
C ALA A 21 -18.75 -10.74 8.04
N VAL A 22 -19.10 -10.10 6.92
CA VAL A 22 -20.50 -10.03 6.45
C VAL A 22 -21.11 -11.42 6.26
N TYR A 23 -20.38 -12.35 5.63
CA TYR A 23 -20.87 -13.71 5.42
C TYR A 23 -20.97 -14.50 6.73
N ALA A 24 -19.98 -14.39 7.61
CA ALA A 24 -19.98 -15.04 8.91
C ALA A 24 -21.10 -14.53 9.83
N ALA A 25 -21.34 -13.23 9.84
CA ALA A 25 -22.39 -12.61 10.63
C ALA A 25 -23.78 -13.08 10.16
N ARG A 26 -24.00 -13.15 8.84
CA ARG A 26 -25.23 -13.70 8.25
C ARG A 26 -25.43 -15.19 8.52
N ALA A 27 -24.35 -15.93 8.79
CA ALA A 27 -24.39 -17.31 9.25
C ALA A 27 -24.55 -17.44 10.78
N ASN A 28 -24.85 -16.33 11.48
CA ASN A 28 -25.03 -16.26 12.93
C ASN A 28 -23.80 -16.75 13.74
N LEU A 29 -22.59 -16.53 13.20
CA LEU A 29 -21.34 -16.92 13.87
C LEU A 29 -20.79 -15.88 14.84
N LYS A 30 -21.42 -14.68 14.90
CA LYS A 30 -21.00 -13.54 15.73
C LYS A 30 -19.50 -13.24 15.58
N PRO A 31 -19.03 -12.94 14.36
CA PRO A 31 -17.60 -12.80 14.09
C PRO A 31 -16.99 -11.61 14.84
N VAL A 32 -15.76 -11.79 15.30
CA VAL A 32 -14.90 -10.70 15.76
C VAL A 32 -13.80 -10.50 14.72
N LEU A 33 -13.62 -9.26 14.26
CA LEU A 33 -12.58 -8.88 13.29
C LEU A 33 -11.54 -8.00 13.98
N ILE A 34 -10.27 -8.43 13.94
CA ILE A 34 -9.13 -7.63 14.37
C ILE A 34 -8.65 -6.78 13.19
N THR A 35 -8.64 -5.45 13.34
CA THR A 35 -8.40 -4.54 12.21
C THR A 35 -6.98 -4.62 11.67
N GLY A 36 -6.00 -4.84 12.55
CA GLY A 36 -4.58 -4.54 12.30
C GLY A 36 -4.30 -3.05 12.34
N LEU A 37 -3.02 -2.68 12.17
CA LEU A 37 -2.57 -1.28 12.16
C LEU A 37 -3.12 -0.48 10.96
N ALA A 38 -3.22 -1.10 9.79
CA ALA A 38 -3.72 -0.48 8.57
C ALA A 38 -5.22 -0.76 8.40
N GLN A 39 -6.07 -0.07 9.17
CA GLN A 39 -7.52 -0.25 9.08
C GLN A 39 -8.01 0.08 7.67
N GLY A 40 -8.78 -0.82 7.03
CA GLY A 40 -9.22 -0.68 5.63
C GLY A 40 -8.25 -1.28 4.60
N GLY A 41 -7.03 -1.62 5.02
CA GLY A 41 -6.03 -2.25 4.15
C GLY A 41 -5.52 -1.34 3.03
N GLN A 42 -5.00 -1.95 1.96
CA GLN A 42 -4.28 -1.23 0.89
C GLN A 42 -5.13 -0.23 0.10
N LEU A 43 -6.46 -0.40 0.07
CA LEU A 43 -7.33 0.55 -0.63
C LEU A 43 -7.38 1.92 0.08
N MET A 44 -6.91 2.03 1.32
CA MET A 44 -6.78 3.32 2.00
C MET A 44 -5.67 4.20 1.43
N THR A 45 -4.72 3.61 0.69
CA THR A 45 -3.54 4.29 0.14
C THR A 45 -3.63 4.46 -1.37
N THR A 46 -4.83 4.36 -1.95
CA THR A 46 -5.11 4.69 -3.35
C THR A 46 -6.21 5.74 -3.45
N THR A 47 -6.29 6.43 -4.58
CA THR A 47 -7.39 7.36 -4.87
C THR A 47 -8.51 6.63 -5.59
N ASP A 48 -8.40 6.49 -6.90
CA ASP A 48 -9.48 6.04 -7.76
C ASP A 48 -9.46 4.52 -7.95
N VAL A 49 -10.61 3.90 -7.71
CA VAL A 49 -10.85 2.48 -7.99
C VAL A 49 -11.83 2.38 -9.15
N ASP A 50 -11.31 2.23 -10.36
CA ASP A 50 -12.08 2.16 -11.61
C ASP A 50 -12.56 0.73 -11.94
N ASN A 51 -12.11 -0.27 -11.16
CA ASN A 51 -12.34 -1.69 -11.44
C ASN A 51 -13.17 -2.41 -10.37
N TRP A 52 -13.88 -1.67 -9.51
CA TRP A 52 -14.86 -2.25 -8.60
C TRP A 52 -16.23 -2.37 -9.28
N PRO A 53 -16.76 -3.59 -9.48
CA PRO A 53 -18.04 -3.76 -10.16
C PRO A 53 -19.18 -3.02 -9.44
N ALA A 54 -20.09 -2.43 -10.21
CA ALA A 54 -21.23 -1.63 -9.77
C ALA A 54 -20.92 -0.20 -9.29
N ASP A 55 -19.65 0.21 -9.18
CA ASP A 55 -19.26 1.62 -9.06
C ASP A 55 -18.91 2.18 -10.46
N ALA A 56 -19.95 2.40 -11.28
CA ALA A 56 -19.81 2.71 -12.71
C ALA A 56 -19.06 4.03 -13.02
N LEU A 57 -18.97 4.94 -12.05
CA LEU A 57 -18.24 6.21 -12.16
C LEU A 57 -16.87 6.17 -11.46
N GLY A 58 -16.44 4.98 -11.03
CA GLY A 58 -15.34 4.83 -10.10
C GLY A 58 -15.76 5.15 -8.66
N VAL A 59 -14.90 4.80 -7.70
CA VAL A 59 -15.08 5.09 -6.28
C VAL A 59 -13.72 5.36 -5.65
N GLN A 60 -13.68 6.20 -4.61
CA GLN A 60 -12.44 6.39 -3.86
C GLN A 60 -12.14 5.15 -3.02
N GLY A 61 -10.88 4.72 -2.96
CA GLY A 61 -10.44 3.59 -2.15
C GLY A 61 -10.88 3.69 -0.67
N PRO A 62 -10.63 4.81 0.03
CA PRO A 62 -11.12 5.03 1.39
C PRO A 62 -12.64 4.98 1.53
N GLU A 63 -13.38 5.54 0.56
CA GLU A 63 -14.85 5.52 0.56
C GLU A 63 -15.38 4.09 0.40
N LEU A 64 -14.79 3.31 -0.49
CA LEU A 64 -15.14 1.90 -0.67
C LEU A 64 -14.89 1.10 0.63
N MET A 65 -13.79 1.35 1.33
CA MET A 65 -13.49 0.68 2.59
C MET A 65 -14.41 1.12 3.73
N GLU A 66 -14.84 2.37 3.76
CA GLU A 66 -15.88 2.83 4.70
C GLU A 66 -17.21 2.11 4.46
N ARG A 67 -17.61 1.92 3.18
CA ARG A 67 -18.80 1.14 2.81
C ARG A 67 -18.68 -0.32 3.28
N PHE A 68 -17.51 -0.94 3.15
CA PHE A 68 -17.25 -2.28 3.67
C PHE A 68 -17.38 -2.37 5.20
N GLN A 69 -16.79 -1.41 5.92
CA GLN A 69 -16.87 -1.37 7.38
C GLN A 69 -18.32 -1.26 7.84
N LYS A 70 -19.07 -0.27 7.32
CA LYS A 70 -20.49 -0.08 7.62
C LYS A 70 -21.32 -1.33 7.32
N HIS A 71 -20.98 -2.08 6.26
CA HIS A 71 -21.68 -3.32 5.92
C HIS A 71 -21.44 -4.43 6.96
N ALA A 72 -20.21 -4.57 7.45
CA ALA A 72 -19.89 -5.55 8.50
C ALA A 72 -20.56 -5.19 9.84
N GLU A 73 -20.49 -3.92 10.24
CA GLU A 73 -21.11 -3.39 11.47
C GLU A 73 -22.64 -3.49 11.44
N ARG A 74 -23.27 -3.29 10.28
CA ARG A 74 -24.73 -3.47 10.09
C ARG A 74 -25.21 -4.88 10.46
N PHE A 75 -24.36 -5.89 10.33
CA PHE A 75 -24.64 -7.26 10.75
C PHE A 75 -24.03 -7.60 12.11
N GLU A 76 -23.77 -6.60 12.96
CA GLU A 76 -23.26 -6.76 14.33
C GLU A 76 -21.89 -7.47 14.38
N THR A 77 -21.07 -7.36 13.33
CA THR A 77 -19.67 -7.75 13.41
C THR A 77 -18.98 -6.85 14.42
N GLU A 78 -18.27 -7.43 15.36
CA GLU A 78 -17.46 -6.66 16.28
C GLU A 78 -16.09 -6.37 15.69
N LEU A 79 -15.72 -5.08 15.66
CA LEU A 79 -14.40 -4.64 15.22
C LEU A 79 -13.54 -4.33 16.43
N VAL A 80 -12.34 -4.91 16.46
CA VAL A 80 -11.38 -4.70 17.53
C VAL A 80 -10.11 -4.11 16.93
N PHE A 81 -9.75 -2.93 17.43
CA PHE A 81 -8.51 -2.25 17.09
C PHE A 81 -7.35 -2.87 17.86
N ASP A 82 -6.68 -3.82 17.21
CA ASP A 82 -5.51 -4.49 17.75
C ASP A 82 -4.63 -4.99 16.60
N GLN A 83 -3.38 -5.32 16.91
CA GLN A 83 -2.42 -5.91 16.00
C GLN A 83 -1.94 -7.24 16.59
N ILE A 84 -2.27 -8.34 15.92
CA ILE A 84 -1.76 -9.66 16.32
C ILE A 84 -0.29 -9.77 15.93
N HIS A 85 0.58 -10.00 16.90
CA HIS A 85 2.00 -10.24 16.69
C HIS A 85 2.36 -11.73 16.83
N THR A 86 1.53 -12.54 17.51
CA THR A 86 1.79 -13.97 17.74
C THR A 86 0.54 -14.81 17.57
N ALA A 87 0.65 -15.95 16.88
CA ALA A 87 -0.40 -16.97 16.78
C ALA A 87 0.14 -18.34 17.21
N ARG A 88 -0.66 -19.07 18.00
CA ARG A 88 -0.44 -20.46 18.45
C ARG A 88 -1.52 -21.32 17.80
N LEU A 89 -1.19 -21.89 16.65
CA LEU A 89 -2.15 -22.61 15.79
C LEU A 89 -2.22 -24.11 16.10
N ASP A 90 -1.29 -24.59 16.92
CA ASP A 90 -1.21 -25.94 17.48
C ASP A 90 -2.03 -26.10 18.77
N GLU A 91 -2.45 -25.00 19.39
CA GLU A 91 -3.34 -24.98 20.56
C GLU A 91 -4.82 -25.12 20.17
N ARG A 92 -5.66 -25.65 21.06
CA ARG A 92 -7.12 -25.72 20.91
C ARG A 92 -7.81 -25.28 22.22
N PRO A 93 -8.64 -24.22 22.21
CA PRO A 93 -8.93 -23.32 21.08
C PRO A 93 -7.65 -22.62 20.57
N LEU A 94 -7.67 -22.18 19.30
CA LEU A 94 -6.54 -21.44 18.71
C LEU A 94 -6.28 -20.20 19.56
N ARG A 95 -5.02 -19.84 19.81
CA ARG A 95 -4.67 -18.70 20.67
C ARG A 95 -3.87 -17.66 19.89
N LEU A 96 -4.24 -16.39 20.02
CA LEU A 96 -3.63 -15.25 19.35
C LEU A 96 -3.32 -14.17 20.37
N ILE A 97 -2.18 -13.53 20.23
CA ILE A 97 -1.70 -12.48 21.14
C ILE A 97 -1.48 -11.23 20.29
N GLY A 98 -2.18 -10.16 20.67
CA GLY A 98 -2.00 -8.83 20.14
C GLY A 98 -1.44 -7.86 21.17
N ASP A 99 -1.23 -6.63 20.73
CA ASP A 99 -0.67 -5.55 21.56
C ASP A 99 -1.66 -5.15 22.68
N ALA A 100 -2.97 -5.18 22.41
CA ALA A 100 -4.00 -4.79 23.36
C ALA A 100 -4.58 -5.96 24.18
N GLY A 101 -4.44 -7.20 23.72
CA GLY A 101 -5.00 -8.34 24.42
C GLY A 101 -4.70 -9.72 23.85
N GLU A 102 -5.26 -10.73 24.52
CA GLU A 102 -5.15 -12.13 24.14
C GLU A 102 -6.52 -12.66 23.71
N TYR A 103 -6.55 -13.39 22.60
CA TYR A 103 -7.75 -13.91 21.97
C TYR A 103 -7.66 -15.42 21.83
N THR A 104 -8.78 -16.11 22.00
CA THR A 104 -8.92 -17.51 21.63
C THR A 104 -10.09 -17.69 20.68
N CYS A 105 -9.99 -18.66 19.75
CA CYS A 105 -11.07 -18.95 18.83
C CYS A 105 -11.18 -20.42 18.41
N ASP A 106 -12.41 -20.83 18.06
CA ASP A 106 -12.67 -22.16 17.50
C ASP A 106 -12.23 -22.24 16.02
N ALA A 107 -12.46 -21.16 15.28
CA ALA A 107 -12.07 -21.00 13.88
C ALA A 107 -11.42 -19.63 13.64
N LEU A 108 -10.45 -19.61 12.71
CA LEU A 108 -9.66 -18.43 12.35
C LEU A 108 -9.69 -18.23 10.83
N ILE A 109 -10.00 -17.02 10.38
CA ILE A 109 -9.83 -16.57 8.99
C ILE A 109 -8.67 -15.57 8.92
N ILE A 110 -7.67 -15.86 8.08
CA ILE A 110 -6.48 -15.02 7.92
C ILE A 110 -6.61 -14.21 6.62
N THR A 111 -6.79 -12.90 6.76
CA THR A 111 -6.94 -11.94 5.65
C THR A 111 -6.04 -10.71 5.87
N THR A 112 -4.84 -10.92 6.41
CA THR A 112 -3.89 -9.85 6.80
C THR A 112 -3.29 -9.08 5.62
N GLY A 113 -3.57 -9.49 4.38
CA GLY A 113 -3.12 -8.82 3.18
C GLY A 113 -1.59 -8.87 3.00
N ALA A 114 -1.05 -7.79 2.45
CA ALA A 114 0.39 -7.59 2.26
C ALA A 114 0.75 -6.13 2.55
N SER A 115 2.03 -5.88 2.84
CA SER A 115 2.60 -4.54 3.03
C SER A 115 3.53 -4.17 1.87
N ALA A 116 3.81 -2.86 1.72
CA ALA A 116 4.76 -2.37 0.73
C ALA A 116 6.14 -3.00 0.95
N ARG A 117 6.81 -3.34 -0.16
CA ARG A 117 8.16 -3.90 -0.14
C ARG A 117 9.16 -2.78 -0.39
N TYR A 118 10.06 -2.60 0.57
CA TYR A 118 11.28 -1.81 0.38
C TYR A 118 12.34 -2.63 -0.37
N LEU A 119 13.28 -1.96 -1.01
CA LEU A 119 14.39 -2.56 -1.75
C LEU A 119 15.43 -3.21 -0.83
N GLY A 120 15.50 -2.77 0.43
CA GLY A 120 16.45 -3.26 1.44
C GLY A 120 17.81 -2.57 1.37
N LEU A 121 17.88 -1.37 0.78
CA LEU A 121 19.13 -0.59 0.74
C LEU A 121 19.37 0.10 2.09
N PRO A 122 20.61 0.13 2.62
CA PRO A 122 20.90 0.88 3.84
C PRO A 122 20.51 2.37 3.73
N SER A 123 20.73 2.97 2.57
CA SER A 123 20.33 4.35 2.29
C SER A 123 18.81 4.54 2.25
N GLU A 124 18.07 3.55 1.72
CA GLU A 124 16.61 3.60 1.70
C GLU A 124 16.06 3.59 3.13
N GLU A 125 16.59 2.74 4.01
CA GLU A 125 16.21 2.70 5.42
C GLU A 125 16.54 4.01 6.14
N ALA A 126 17.73 4.57 5.91
CA ALA A 126 18.19 5.80 6.57
C ALA A 126 17.31 7.03 6.27
N PHE A 127 16.67 7.05 5.09
CA PHE A 127 15.85 8.18 4.63
C PHE A 127 14.33 7.91 4.69
N LYS A 128 13.88 6.82 5.29
CA LYS A 128 12.44 6.58 5.53
C LYS A 128 11.83 7.74 6.32
N GLY A 129 10.76 8.33 5.79
CA GLY A 129 10.09 9.50 6.39
C GLY A 129 10.88 10.81 6.27
N LYS A 130 12.00 10.82 5.54
CA LYS A 130 12.85 12.00 5.27
C LYS A 130 13.15 12.15 3.77
N GLY A 131 12.23 11.71 2.92
CA GLY A 131 12.42 11.70 1.47
C GLY A 131 12.12 10.35 0.82
N VAL A 132 12.22 9.23 1.57
CA VAL A 132 11.78 7.91 1.09
C VAL A 132 10.40 7.60 1.67
N SER A 133 9.45 7.30 0.78
CA SER A 133 8.08 6.89 1.13
C SER A 133 7.69 5.58 0.42
N ALA A 134 6.59 4.99 0.88
CA ALA A 134 5.91 3.87 0.23
C ALA A 134 4.41 4.12 0.06
N CYS A 135 3.96 5.37 0.19
CA CYS A 135 2.57 5.78 0.03
C CYS A 135 2.51 7.18 -0.59
N ALA A 136 2.32 7.27 -1.90
CA ALA A 136 2.24 8.55 -2.60
C ALA A 136 1.07 9.42 -2.10
N THR A 137 -0.08 8.82 -1.76
CA THR A 137 -1.24 9.58 -1.25
C THR A 137 -1.05 10.13 0.15
N CYS A 138 -0.14 9.55 0.94
CA CYS A 138 0.19 10.00 2.28
C CYS A 138 1.14 11.20 2.24
N ASP A 139 2.21 11.10 1.43
CA ASP A 139 3.34 12.04 1.50
C ASP A 139 3.48 12.93 0.26
N GLY A 140 2.77 12.63 -0.84
CA GLY A 140 2.93 13.31 -2.13
C GLY A 140 2.70 14.83 -2.05
N PHE A 141 1.83 15.29 -1.16
CA PHE A 141 1.59 16.72 -0.92
C PHE A 141 2.86 17.49 -0.52
N PHE A 142 3.77 16.88 0.24
CA PHE A 142 5.00 17.53 0.68
C PHE A 142 5.96 17.85 -0.47
N TYR A 143 5.82 17.17 -1.60
CA TYR A 143 6.66 17.34 -2.79
C TYR A 143 6.02 18.21 -3.86
N LYS A 144 5.02 19.03 -3.51
CA LYS A 144 4.38 19.96 -4.44
C LYS A 144 5.41 20.92 -5.05
N GLY A 145 5.51 20.92 -6.37
CA GLY A 145 6.48 21.74 -7.11
C GLY A 145 7.95 21.29 -7.00
N GLN A 146 8.20 20.07 -6.50
CA GLN A 146 9.52 19.45 -6.41
C GLN A 146 9.65 18.26 -7.37
N ASP A 147 10.87 17.79 -7.61
CA ASP A 147 11.08 16.59 -8.43
C ASP A 147 11.10 15.33 -7.56
N VAL A 148 10.43 14.29 -8.03
CA VAL A 148 10.32 13.00 -7.33
C VAL A 148 10.64 11.85 -8.27
N VAL A 149 11.08 10.73 -7.70
CA VAL A 149 11.16 9.45 -8.41
C VAL A 149 10.15 8.46 -7.89
N VAL A 150 9.75 7.52 -8.73
CA VAL A 150 8.94 6.36 -8.35
C VAL A 150 9.66 5.11 -8.84
N VAL A 151 9.95 4.17 -7.94
CA VAL A 151 10.68 2.93 -8.28
C VAL A 151 9.71 1.77 -8.42
N GLY A 152 9.52 1.27 -9.64
CA GLY A 152 8.64 0.12 -9.85
C GLY A 152 8.15 -0.03 -11.28
N GLY A 153 7.14 -0.88 -11.49
CA GLY A 153 6.55 -1.05 -12.83
C GLY A 153 5.33 -1.96 -12.92
N GLY A 154 4.63 -2.18 -11.80
CA GLY A 154 3.26 -2.71 -11.80
C GLY A 154 2.24 -1.59 -11.59
N ASN A 155 0.97 -1.94 -11.39
CA ASN A 155 -0.12 -0.95 -11.21
C ASN A 155 0.23 0.12 -10.18
N THR A 156 0.64 -0.27 -8.97
CA THR A 156 1.00 0.69 -7.89
C THR A 156 1.99 1.76 -8.36
N ALA A 157 3.11 1.37 -8.98
CA ALA A 157 4.12 2.34 -9.42
C ALA A 157 3.59 3.27 -10.53
N VAL A 158 2.73 2.75 -11.42
CA VAL A 158 2.14 3.54 -12.50
C VAL A 158 1.06 4.49 -11.97
N GLU A 159 0.19 4.01 -11.08
CA GLU A 159 -0.84 4.80 -10.41
C GLU A 159 -0.24 5.90 -9.54
N GLU A 160 0.78 5.58 -8.73
CA GLU A 160 1.47 6.57 -7.90
C GLU A 160 2.19 7.63 -8.75
N ALA A 161 2.83 7.23 -9.85
CA ALA A 161 3.43 8.19 -10.78
C ALA A 161 2.38 9.09 -11.44
N LEU A 162 1.23 8.54 -11.83
CA LEU A 162 0.10 9.32 -12.37
C LEU A 162 -0.45 10.28 -11.32
N TYR A 163 -0.61 9.85 -10.08
CA TYR A 163 -1.05 10.69 -8.96
C TYR A 163 -0.06 11.84 -8.72
N LEU A 164 1.22 11.52 -8.53
CA LEU A 164 2.28 12.51 -8.28
C LEU A 164 2.49 13.47 -9.44
N SER A 165 2.21 13.06 -10.67
CA SER A 165 2.32 13.94 -11.85
C SER A 165 1.39 15.15 -11.78
N ASN A 166 0.35 15.12 -10.95
CA ASN A 166 -0.56 16.24 -10.73
C ASN A 166 -0.12 17.17 -9.58
N ILE A 167 0.96 16.82 -8.86
CA ILE A 167 1.43 17.51 -7.65
C ILE A 167 2.88 17.99 -7.79
N ALA A 168 3.77 17.08 -8.19
CA ALA A 168 5.20 17.30 -8.34
C ALA A 168 5.50 18.16 -9.58
N ARG A 169 6.67 18.81 -9.58
CA ARG A 169 7.21 19.49 -10.76
C ARG A 169 7.54 18.48 -11.86
N GLY A 170 8.23 17.40 -11.51
CA GLY A 170 8.59 16.30 -12.40
C GLY A 170 8.58 14.96 -11.68
N VAL A 171 8.17 13.90 -12.40
CA VAL A 171 8.14 12.52 -11.88
C VAL A 171 8.99 11.64 -12.77
N THR A 172 10.00 10.99 -12.20
CA THR A 172 10.84 10.02 -12.92
C THR A 172 10.53 8.60 -12.46
N VAL A 173 9.98 7.79 -13.36
CA VAL A 173 9.69 6.37 -13.07
C VAL A 173 10.92 5.53 -13.39
N ILE A 174 11.54 4.95 -12.36
CA ILE A 174 12.71 4.08 -12.51
C ILE A 174 12.22 2.64 -12.62
N HIS A 175 12.51 1.99 -13.76
CA HIS A 175 12.10 0.61 -13.98
C HIS A 175 13.23 -0.27 -14.52
N ARG A 176 13.39 -1.45 -13.91
CA ARG A 176 14.44 -2.43 -14.23
C ARG A 176 14.27 -3.20 -15.56
N ARG A 177 13.17 -3.00 -16.28
CA ARG A 177 12.92 -3.61 -17.60
C ARG A 177 12.61 -2.52 -18.60
N ASN A 178 12.35 -2.90 -19.84
CA ASN A 178 11.93 -2.01 -20.93
C ASN A 178 10.40 -2.02 -21.17
N LYS A 179 9.63 -2.58 -20.24
CA LYS A 179 8.16 -2.60 -20.29
C LYS A 179 7.55 -2.68 -18.90
N PHE A 180 6.41 -2.05 -18.70
CA PHE A 180 5.60 -2.21 -17.50
C PHE A 180 4.78 -3.51 -17.52
N ARG A 181 4.38 -3.97 -16.33
CA ARG A 181 3.39 -5.05 -16.14
C ARG A 181 2.03 -4.53 -15.62
N ALA A 182 1.87 -3.21 -15.59
CA ALA A 182 0.61 -2.59 -15.21
C ALA A 182 -0.47 -2.81 -16.27
N GLU A 183 -1.72 -2.52 -15.94
CA GLU A 183 -2.83 -2.53 -16.89
C GLU A 183 -2.56 -1.62 -18.08
N ALA A 184 -2.92 -2.08 -19.29
CA ALA A 184 -2.60 -1.38 -20.53
C ALA A 184 -3.11 0.07 -20.54
N ILE A 185 -4.33 0.31 -20.03
CA ILE A 185 -4.91 1.64 -19.93
C ILE A 185 -4.09 2.58 -19.04
N LEU A 186 -3.52 2.08 -17.94
CA LEU A 186 -2.69 2.87 -17.04
C LEU A 186 -1.33 3.19 -17.68
N VAL A 187 -0.76 2.21 -18.40
CA VAL A 187 0.47 2.42 -19.18
C VAL A 187 0.25 3.50 -20.25
N ASP A 188 -0.84 3.43 -21.00
CA ASP A 188 -1.18 4.43 -22.02
C ASP A 188 -1.35 5.83 -21.41
N ARG A 189 -2.07 5.94 -20.27
CA ARG A 189 -2.22 7.20 -19.52
C ARG A 189 -0.87 7.76 -19.06
N LEU A 190 0.03 6.90 -18.56
CA LEU A 190 1.36 7.32 -18.08
C LEU A 190 2.24 7.80 -19.24
N LEU A 191 2.29 7.03 -20.33
CA LEU A 191 3.08 7.38 -21.52
C LEU A 191 2.56 8.64 -22.21
N ALA A 192 1.25 8.92 -22.17
CA ALA A 192 0.70 10.18 -22.64
C ALA A 192 1.25 11.40 -21.86
N LYS A 193 1.74 11.21 -20.63
CA LYS A 193 2.39 12.25 -19.81
C LYS A 193 3.92 12.33 -19.99
N THR A 194 4.52 11.60 -20.92
CA THR A 194 5.97 11.69 -21.21
C THR A 194 6.34 12.59 -22.38
N GLY A 195 5.35 13.13 -23.11
CA GLY A 195 5.58 14.05 -24.23
C GLY A 195 5.75 15.52 -23.80
N ASP A 196 5.86 16.44 -24.77
CA ASP A 196 6.22 17.86 -24.58
C ASP A 196 5.38 18.66 -23.56
N ARG A 197 4.17 18.18 -23.24
CA ARG A 197 3.25 18.83 -22.30
C ARG A 197 3.07 18.08 -20.98
N GLY A 198 3.78 16.98 -20.80
CA GLY A 198 3.76 16.19 -19.58
C GLY A 198 5.01 16.40 -18.73
N ASN A 199 4.95 15.95 -17.49
CA ASN A 199 6.03 16.06 -16.51
C ASN A 199 6.51 14.70 -16.01
N VAL A 200 6.22 13.63 -16.74
CA VAL A 200 6.67 12.28 -16.41
C VAL A 200 7.83 11.89 -17.32
N SER A 201 8.87 11.30 -16.77
CA SER A 201 9.91 10.62 -17.53
C SER A 201 10.02 9.16 -17.08
N VAL A 202 10.47 8.27 -17.97
CA VAL A 202 10.67 6.86 -17.62
C VAL A 202 12.11 6.47 -17.89
N LEU A 203 12.76 5.98 -16.83
CA LEU A 203 14.12 5.50 -16.87
C LEU A 203 14.12 3.97 -16.94
N TRP A 204 14.16 3.45 -18.17
CA TRP A 204 14.10 2.01 -18.46
C TRP A 204 15.42 1.29 -18.24
N ASN A 205 15.38 0.02 -17.87
CA ASN A 205 16.55 -0.82 -17.58
C ASN A 205 17.46 -0.24 -16.47
N HIS A 206 16.88 0.49 -15.51
CA HIS A 206 17.60 1.05 -14.38
C HIS A 206 17.09 0.51 -13.05
N VAL A 207 17.99 0.50 -12.07
CA VAL A 207 17.67 0.23 -10.66
C VAL A 207 18.15 1.38 -9.80
N LEU A 208 17.46 1.63 -8.69
CA LEU A 208 17.95 2.50 -7.63
C LEU A 208 19.16 1.82 -6.97
N ASP A 209 20.29 2.51 -6.94
CA ASP A 209 21.56 2.03 -6.37
C ASP A 209 21.79 2.62 -4.98
N GLU A 210 21.53 3.92 -4.81
CA GLU A 210 21.66 4.62 -3.54
C GLU A 210 20.70 5.82 -3.44
N VAL A 211 20.20 6.08 -2.24
CA VAL A 211 19.48 7.31 -1.89
C VAL A 211 20.46 8.26 -1.19
N VAL A 212 20.56 9.49 -1.67
CA VAL A 212 21.56 10.45 -1.20
C VAL A 212 20.86 11.67 -0.61
N GLY A 213 21.26 12.02 0.61
CA GLY A 213 20.62 13.06 1.40
C GLY A 213 21.50 13.56 2.53
N ASP A 214 21.00 14.53 3.26
CA ASP A 214 21.62 15.04 4.49
C ASP A 214 20.61 15.09 5.65
N ALA A 215 20.90 15.86 6.71
CA ALA A 215 20.02 15.99 7.86
C ALA A 215 18.63 16.55 7.52
N SER A 216 18.50 17.30 6.43
CA SER A 216 17.25 17.89 5.95
C SER A 216 16.41 16.94 5.09
N GLY A 217 17.01 15.85 4.59
CA GLY A 217 16.32 14.82 3.81
C GLY A 217 17.05 14.46 2.51
N VAL A 218 16.33 13.77 1.63
CA VAL A 218 16.82 13.37 0.30
C VAL A 218 17.00 14.60 -0.60
N HIS A 219 18.13 14.65 -1.32
CA HIS A 219 18.37 15.66 -2.36
C HIS A 219 18.78 15.06 -3.71
N SER A 220 19.14 13.76 -3.76
CA SER A 220 19.39 13.06 -5.01
C SER A 220 19.29 11.54 -4.85
N VAL A 221 19.20 10.84 -5.98
CA VAL A 221 19.35 9.38 -6.04
C VAL A 221 20.44 9.01 -7.04
N ARG A 222 21.17 7.93 -6.78
CA ARG A 222 22.03 7.29 -7.77
C ARG A 222 21.30 6.10 -8.37
N VAL A 223 21.28 6.04 -9.70
CA VAL A 223 20.66 4.96 -10.45
C VAL A 223 21.72 4.25 -11.28
N LYS A 224 21.53 2.95 -11.48
CA LYS A 224 22.44 2.09 -12.23
C LYS A 224 21.70 1.48 -13.42
N HIS A 225 22.25 1.66 -14.61
CA HIS A 225 21.78 0.95 -15.80
C HIS A 225 22.22 -0.51 -15.76
N LEU A 226 21.30 -1.43 -16.05
CA LEU A 226 21.53 -2.87 -15.92
C LEU A 226 22.32 -3.48 -17.09
N GLY A 227 22.39 -2.81 -18.25
CA GLY A 227 23.06 -3.34 -19.43
C GLY A 227 24.57 -3.10 -19.43
N ASP A 228 24.99 -1.88 -19.12
CA ASP A 228 26.39 -1.43 -19.17
C ASP A 228 26.98 -1.09 -17.79
N GLY A 229 26.15 -1.09 -16.73
CA GLY A 229 26.56 -0.76 -15.38
C GLY A 229 26.80 0.72 -15.14
N THR A 230 26.52 1.59 -16.12
CA THR A 230 26.70 3.04 -15.98
C THR A 230 25.82 3.57 -14.85
N MET A 231 26.35 4.57 -14.12
CA MET A 231 25.66 5.19 -13.01
C MET A 231 25.51 6.68 -13.26
N HIS A 232 24.38 7.25 -12.86
CA HIS A 232 24.18 8.68 -12.86
C HIS A 232 23.35 9.11 -11.65
N ALA A 233 23.51 10.37 -11.26
CA ALA A 233 22.74 11.00 -10.21
C ALA A 233 21.53 11.70 -10.80
N LEU A 234 20.40 11.63 -10.11
CA LEU A 234 19.19 12.40 -10.38
C LEU A 234 18.92 13.28 -9.17
N GLU A 235 18.81 14.59 -9.37
CA GLU A 235 18.41 15.51 -8.30
C GLU A 235 16.90 15.39 -8.07
N VAL A 236 16.53 14.98 -6.86
CA VAL A 236 15.14 14.75 -6.46
C VAL A 236 15.00 14.97 -4.96
N GLN A 237 13.79 15.35 -4.54
CA GLN A 237 13.47 15.58 -3.13
C GLN A 237 12.72 14.39 -2.52
N GLY A 238 12.06 13.57 -3.35
CA GLY A 238 11.27 12.41 -2.91
C GLY A 238 11.53 11.16 -3.74
N VAL A 239 11.45 9.99 -3.08
CA VAL A 239 11.64 8.63 -3.59
C VAL A 239 10.50 7.73 -3.17
#